data_AF-A0A382Y2J1-F1
#
_entry.id   AF-A0A382Y2J1-F1
#
_cell.length_a   1.000
_cell.length_b   1.000
_cell.length_c   1.000
_cell.angle_alpha   90.00
_cell.angle_beta   90.00
_cell.angle_gamma   90.00
#
_symmetry.space_group_name_H-M   'P 1'
#
loop_
_entity.id
_entity.type
_entity.pdbx_description
1 polymer ?
#
loop_
_entity_poly.entity_id
_entity_poly.type
_entity_poly.pdbx_seq_one_letter_code
_entity_poly.pdbx_strand_id
1 'polypeptide(L)'
;MKNIITLFLSICIILTNVLAQDELATDILAKLSEATKAYTSITIEFDHTFTNKSAGINEKNSGTLILKGEQFRIDMEKQLIINNGITHWIYLKDMNEVTKMDYDSEDEDALSPNKLFTVYDENYKNAYVEAKSVNGERMHIIDLFPKESGPI
;
A
#
# COMPACT_ATOMS: atom_id res chain seq x y z
N MET A 1 11.75 -7.86 48.11
CA MET A 1 11.07 -6.57 47.81
C MET A 1 11.82 -5.75 46.77
N LYS A 2 13.12 -5.46 46.95
CA LYS A 2 13.93 -4.69 45.98
C LYS A 2 13.89 -5.29 44.55
N ASN A 3 14.05 -6.62 44.42
CA ASN A 3 14.01 -7.30 43.12
C ASN A 3 12.61 -7.31 42.46
N ILE A 4 11.53 -7.22 43.22
CA ILE A 4 10.15 -7.15 42.70
C ILE A 4 9.88 -5.73 42.16
N ILE A 5 10.36 -4.70 42.85
CA ILE A 5 10.25 -3.31 42.41
C ILE A 5 11.07 -3.09 41.13
N THR A 6 12.27 -3.65 41.03
CA THR A 6 13.10 -3.57 39.82
C THR A 6 12.46 -4.28 38.63
N LEU A 7 11.84 -5.44 38.86
CA LEU A 7 11.11 -6.17 37.81
C LEU A 7 9.88 -5.40 37.33
N PHE A 8 9.11 -4.81 38.26
CA PHE A 8 7.94 -3.99 37.93
C PHE A 8 8.33 -2.71 37.16
N LEU A 9 9.43 -2.05 37.56
CA LEU A 9 9.92 -0.87 36.85
C LEU A 9 10.43 -1.21 35.44
N SER A 10 11.09 -2.36 35.27
CA SER A 10 11.51 -2.84 33.94
C SER A 10 10.30 -3.14 33.05
N ILE A 11 9.22 -3.69 33.59
CA ILE A 11 8.00 -4.00 32.82
C ILE A 11 7.28 -2.72 32.37
N CYS A 12 7.24 -1.69 33.22
CA CYS A 12 6.66 -0.39 32.86
C CYS A 12 7.44 0.27 31.72
N ILE A 13 8.77 0.22 31.72
CA ILE A 13 9.61 0.81 30.66
C ILE A 13 9.39 0.09 29.32
N ILE A 14 9.25 -1.23 29.32
CA ILE A 14 9.01 -1.99 28.08
C ILE A 14 7.63 -1.63 27.49
N LEU A 15 6.60 -1.51 28.33
CA LEU A 15 5.24 -1.18 27.90
C LEU A 15 5.14 0.23 27.28
N THR A 16 5.86 1.22 27.83
CA THR A 16 5.84 2.58 27.26
C THR A 16 6.52 2.68 25.89
N ASN A 17 7.52 1.85 25.63
CA ASN A 17 8.22 1.85 24.34
C ASN A 17 7.37 1.23 23.22
N VAL A 18 6.60 0.17 23.52
CA VAL A 18 5.72 -0.46 22.53
C VAL A 18 4.60 0.50 22.13
N LEU A 19 3.93 1.12 23.11
CA LEU A 19 2.83 2.06 22.83
C LEU A 19 3.29 3.29 22.01
N ALA A 20 4.51 3.79 22.27
CA ALA A 20 5.05 4.95 21.54
C ALA A 20 5.42 4.62 20.08
N GLN A 21 5.82 3.37 19.79
CA GLN A 21 6.14 2.95 18.42
C GLN A 21 4.88 2.77 17.56
N ASP A 22 3.81 2.23 18.15
CA ASP A 22 2.51 2.07 17.47
C ASP A 22 1.88 3.44 17.14
N GLU A 23 2.01 4.41 18.04
CA GLU A 23 1.56 5.79 17.82
C GLU A 23 2.34 6.46 16.68
N LEU A 24 3.66 6.24 16.60
CA LEU A 24 4.52 6.81 15.55
C LEU A 24 4.16 6.28 14.16
N ALA A 25 3.99 4.96 14.01
CA ALA A 25 3.59 4.38 12.71
C ALA A 25 2.22 4.92 12.27
N THR A 26 1.26 4.98 13.19
CA THR A 26 -0.08 5.50 12.93
C THR A 26 -0.04 6.98 12.50
N ASP A 27 0.74 7.83 13.15
CA ASP A 27 0.87 9.26 12.78
C ASP A 27 1.53 9.44 11.41
N ILE A 28 2.58 8.68 11.09
CA ILE A 28 3.24 8.72 9.78
C ILE A 28 2.26 8.32 8.67
N LEU A 29 1.51 7.23 8.89
CA LEU A 29 0.49 6.77 7.97
C LEU A 29 -0.64 7.80 7.84
N ALA A 30 -1.11 8.42 8.92
CA ALA A 30 -2.12 9.48 8.84
C ALA A 30 -1.65 10.65 7.96
N LYS A 31 -0.39 11.09 8.13
CA LYS A 31 0.23 12.16 7.31
C LYS A 31 0.34 11.78 5.83
N LEU A 32 0.66 10.52 5.52
CA LEU A 32 0.68 10.03 4.13
C LEU A 32 -0.72 10.13 3.50
N SER A 33 -1.76 9.69 4.19
CA SER A 33 -3.16 9.74 3.72
C SER A 33 -3.63 11.19 3.57
N GLU A 34 -3.32 12.07 4.52
CA GLU A 34 -3.66 13.49 4.44
C GLU A 34 -2.97 14.18 3.24
N ALA A 35 -1.66 13.95 3.06
CA ALA A 35 -0.90 14.54 1.96
C ALA A 35 -1.41 14.09 0.59
N THR A 36 -1.68 12.79 0.43
CA THR A 36 -2.15 12.22 -0.84
C THR A 36 -3.58 12.66 -1.16
N LYS A 37 -4.48 12.73 -0.16
CA LYS A 37 -5.86 13.25 -0.32
C LYS A 37 -5.91 14.72 -0.71
N ALA A 38 -4.91 15.51 -0.34
CA ALA A 38 -4.85 16.93 -0.72
C ALA A 38 -4.51 17.14 -2.21
N TYR A 39 -3.94 16.13 -2.89
CA TYR A 39 -3.63 16.23 -4.31
C TYR A 39 -4.89 16.10 -5.18
N THR A 40 -5.04 17.01 -6.13
CA THR A 40 -6.12 16.92 -7.13
C THR A 40 -5.87 15.80 -8.14
N SER A 41 -4.60 15.52 -8.43
CA SER A 41 -4.17 14.42 -9.30
C SER A 41 -2.77 13.98 -8.92
N ILE A 42 -2.48 12.70 -9.11
CA ILE A 42 -1.17 12.10 -8.84
C ILE A 42 -0.68 11.42 -10.11
N THR A 43 0.61 11.57 -10.44
CA THR A 43 1.27 10.81 -11.50
C THR A 43 2.43 10.03 -10.89
N ILE A 44 2.50 8.74 -11.20
CA ILE A 44 3.47 7.80 -10.64
C ILE A 44 4.08 7.02 -11.78
N GLU A 45 5.41 7.04 -11.89
CA GLU A 45 6.16 6.09 -12.69
C GLU A 45 6.56 4.93 -11.78
N PHE A 46 6.36 3.69 -12.24
CA PHE A 46 6.61 2.51 -11.44
C PHE A 46 7.32 1.41 -12.21
N ASP A 47 8.09 0.63 -11.47
CA ASP A 47 8.58 -0.69 -11.86
C ASP A 47 7.89 -1.75 -11.00
N HIS A 48 7.29 -2.75 -11.64
CA HIS A 48 6.62 -3.87 -11.00
C HIS A 48 7.36 -5.17 -11.34
N THR A 49 7.79 -5.90 -10.32
CA THR A 49 8.40 -7.23 -10.49
C THR A 49 7.52 -8.27 -9.81
N PHE A 50 6.98 -9.21 -10.59
CA PHE A 50 6.25 -10.36 -10.08
C PHE A 50 7.14 -11.60 -10.12
N THR A 51 7.25 -12.31 -9.01
CA THR A 51 8.05 -13.54 -8.94
C THR A 51 7.28 -14.65 -8.26
N ASN A 52 7.11 -15.78 -8.95
CA ASN A 52 6.63 -17.03 -8.36
C ASN A 52 7.76 -18.07 -8.42
N LYS A 53 8.39 -18.32 -7.27
CA LYS A 53 9.54 -19.25 -7.17
C LYS A 53 9.18 -20.70 -7.50
N SER A 54 7.96 -21.14 -7.16
CA SER A 54 7.51 -22.51 -7.39
C SER A 54 7.28 -22.77 -8.88
N ALA A 55 6.67 -21.81 -9.57
CA ALA A 55 6.41 -21.88 -11.01
C ALA A 55 7.59 -21.38 -11.88
N GLY A 56 8.68 -20.90 -11.29
CA GLY A 56 9.82 -20.34 -12.01
C GLY A 56 9.51 -19.03 -12.76
N ILE A 57 8.46 -18.32 -12.37
CA ILE A 57 8.01 -17.08 -13.03
C ILE A 57 8.79 -15.90 -12.45
N ASN A 58 9.35 -15.05 -13.32
CA ASN A 58 9.94 -13.76 -12.97
C ASN A 58 9.61 -12.76 -14.08
N GLU A 59 8.59 -11.94 -13.85
CA GLU A 59 8.10 -10.95 -14.79
C GLU A 59 8.41 -9.55 -14.29
N LYS A 60 8.82 -8.68 -15.21
CA LYS A 60 9.07 -7.26 -14.94
C LYS A 60 8.26 -6.44 -15.90
N ASN A 61 7.48 -5.51 -15.37
CA ASN A 61 6.68 -4.56 -16.13
C ASN A 61 6.91 -3.17 -15.55
N SER A 62 7.03 -2.16 -16.40
CA SER A 62 7.09 -0.77 -15.99
C SER A 62 5.91 -0.02 -16.58
N GLY A 63 5.55 1.10 -15.96
CA GLY A 63 4.42 1.88 -16.45
C GLY A 63 4.22 3.21 -15.74
N THR A 64 3.15 3.88 -16.15
CA THR A 64 2.71 5.14 -15.56
C THR A 64 1.29 4.99 -15.05
N LEU A 65 1.06 5.44 -13.82
CA LEU A 65 -0.24 5.57 -13.20
C LEU A 65 -0.60 7.04 -13.06
N ILE A 66 -1.80 7.42 -13.52
CA ILE A 66 -2.38 8.74 -13.32
C ILE A 66 -3.67 8.57 -12.53
N LEU A 67 -3.81 9.28 -11.42
CA LEU A 67 -4.97 9.27 -10.54
C LEU A 67 -5.63 10.65 -10.50
N LYS A 68 -6.97 10.69 -10.48
CA LYS A 68 -7.75 11.91 -10.25
C LYS A 68 -9.10 11.56 -9.62
N GLY A 69 -9.22 11.77 -8.30
CA GLY A 69 -10.38 11.29 -7.55
C GLY A 69 -10.51 9.78 -7.71
N GLU A 70 -11.69 9.30 -8.12
CA GLU A 70 -11.92 7.88 -8.40
C GLU A 70 -11.37 7.40 -9.76
N GLN A 71 -11.01 8.33 -10.64
CA GLN A 71 -10.57 8.00 -12.00
C GLN A 71 -9.09 7.63 -12.01
N PHE A 72 -8.74 6.65 -12.84
CA PHE A 72 -7.34 6.30 -13.02
C PHE A 72 -7.01 5.81 -14.43
N ARG A 73 -5.74 5.94 -14.80
CA ARG A 73 -5.16 5.36 -16.01
C ARG A 73 -3.83 4.72 -15.65
N ILE A 74 -3.68 3.44 -15.99
CA ILE A 74 -2.42 2.71 -15.87
C ILE A 74 -1.97 2.32 -17.28
N ASP A 75 -0.83 2.85 -17.72
CA ASP A 75 -0.25 2.56 -19.03
C ASP A 75 1.02 1.73 -18.86
N MET A 76 0.99 0.49 -19.34
CA MET A 76 2.12 -0.45 -19.33
C MET A 76 2.43 -0.87 -20.77
N GLU A 77 3.58 -1.49 -21.00
CA GLU A 77 4.00 -1.92 -22.34
C GLU A 77 2.93 -2.75 -23.08
N LYS A 78 2.34 -3.76 -22.42
CA LYS A 78 1.40 -4.71 -23.04
C LYS A 78 -0.08 -4.41 -22.82
N GLN A 79 -0.40 -3.57 -21.83
CA GLN A 79 -1.78 -3.30 -21.46
C GLN A 79 -2.01 -1.84 -21.07
N LEU A 80 -3.21 -1.34 -21.35
CA LEU A 80 -3.70 -0.05 -20.92
C LEU A 80 -4.97 -0.26 -20.12
N ILE A 81 -4.97 0.19 -18.87
CA ILE A 81 -6.10 0.10 -17.97
C ILE A 81 -6.64 1.51 -17.74
N ILE A 82 -7.94 1.70 -17.93
CA ILE A 82 -8.61 3.00 -17.75
C ILE A 82 -9.84 2.80 -16.89
N ASN A 83 -10.05 3.70 -15.94
CA ASN A 83 -11.25 3.79 -15.14
C ASN A 83 -11.73 5.24 -15.09
N ASN A 84 -13.03 5.44 -15.32
CA ASN A 84 -13.66 6.77 -15.27
C ASN A 84 -14.51 7.02 -14.01
N GLY A 85 -14.46 6.12 -13.04
CA GLY A 85 -15.25 6.09 -11.81
C GLY A 85 -16.51 5.21 -11.88
N ILE A 86 -16.88 4.71 -13.07
CA ILE A 86 -18.11 3.93 -13.30
C ILE A 86 -17.81 2.67 -14.11
N THR A 87 -16.93 2.80 -15.10
CA THR A 87 -16.58 1.73 -16.02
C THR A 87 -15.07 1.57 -16.02
N HIS A 88 -14.66 0.31 -16.09
CA HIS A 88 -13.28 -0.11 -16.21
C HIS A 88 -13.05 -0.71 -17.61
N TRP A 89 -11.94 -0.35 -18.22
CA TRP A 89 -11.48 -0.88 -19.50
C TRP A 89 -10.07 -1.43 -19.38
N ILE A 90 -9.87 -2.62 -19.93
CA ILE A 90 -8.55 -3.24 -20.09
C ILE A 90 -8.34 -3.42 -21.59
N TYR A 91 -7.36 -2.71 -22.15
CA TYR A 91 -6.93 -2.87 -23.52
C TYR A 91 -5.64 -3.67 -23.57
N LEU A 92 -5.72 -4.89 -24.14
CA LEU A 92 -4.57 -5.76 -24.40
C LEU A 92 -3.97 -5.37 -25.76
N LYS A 93 -2.85 -4.65 -25.74
CA LYS A 93 -2.25 -4.01 -26.92
C LYS A 93 -1.85 -5.03 -27.99
N ASP A 94 -1.24 -6.14 -27.56
CA ASP A 94 -0.76 -7.20 -28.44
C ASP A 94 -1.90 -7.94 -29.17
N MET A 95 -3.07 -8.03 -28.52
CA MET A 95 -4.24 -8.71 -29.05
C MET A 95 -5.21 -7.77 -29.76
N ASN A 96 -5.00 -6.45 -29.63
CA ASN A 96 -5.93 -5.42 -30.04
C ASN A 96 -7.37 -5.68 -29.51
N GLU A 97 -7.46 -6.11 -28.25
CA GLU A 97 -8.72 -6.50 -27.61
C GLU A 97 -9.03 -5.56 -26.44
N VAL A 98 -10.31 -5.18 -26.29
CA VAL A 98 -10.78 -4.38 -25.16
C VAL A 98 -11.82 -5.15 -24.36
N THR A 99 -11.55 -5.31 -23.07
CA THR A 99 -12.51 -5.81 -22.09
C THR A 99 -13.12 -4.62 -21.37
N LYS A 100 -14.45 -4.62 -21.25
CA LYS A 100 -15.22 -3.61 -20.51
C LYS A 100 -15.96 -4.30 -19.37
N MET A 101 -15.87 -3.72 -18.17
CA MET A 101 -16.60 -4.17 -17.00
C MET A 101 -17.10 -2.97 -16.19
N ASP A 102 -18.17 -3.17 -15.43
CA ASP A 102 -18.62 -2.17 -14.46
C ASP A 102 -17.58 -2.08 -13.35
N TYR A 103 -17.31 -0.85 -12.88
CA TYR A 103 -16.39 -0.63 -11.78
C TYR A 103 -17.13 -0.73 -10.46
N ASP A 104 -16.73 -1.69 -9.64
CA ASP A 104 -17.08 -1.75 -8.25
C ASP A 104 -15.88 -1.28 -7.43
N SER A 105 -16.03 -0.13 -6.77
CA SER A 105 -14.99 0.41 -5.88
C SER A 105 -14.83 -0.41 -4.61
N GLU A 106 -15.80 -1.25 -4.25
CA GLU A 106 -15.75 -2.13 -3.07
C GLU A 106 -15.09 -3.47 -3.37
N ASP A 107 -14.98 -3.87 -4.64
CA ASP A 107 -14.27 -5.08 -5.05
C ASP A 107 -12.80 -5.03 -4.59
N GLU A 108 -12.41 -5.99 -3.76
CA GLU A 108 -11.06 -6.12 -3.20
C GLU A 108 -10.08 -6.72 -4.22
N ASP A 109 -10.59 -7.49 -5.19
CA ASP A 109 -9.79 -8.12 -6.25
C ASP A 109 -9.49 -7.12 -7.39
N ALA A 110 -10.28 -6.05 -7.50
CA ALA A 110 -10.00 -4.96 -8.41
C ALA A 110 -8.78 -4.18 -7.93
N LEU A 111 -7.71 -4.20 -8.72
CA LEU A 111 -6.50 -3.40 -8.53
C LEU A 111 -6.87 -1.91 -8.57
N SER A 112 -7.25 -1.39 -7.41
CA SER A 112 -7.81 -0.04 -7.22
C SER A 112 -6.70 0.85 -6.68
N PRO A 113 -5.98 1.59 -7.54
CA PRO A 113 -4.79 2.31 -7.11
C PRO A 113 -5.13 3.45 -6.14
N ASN A 114 -6.38 3.89 -6.11
CA ASN A 114 -6.93 4.86 -5.16
C ASN A 114 -6.84 4.33 -3.71
N LYS A 115 -6.98 3.03 -3.50
CA LYS A 115 -6.89 2.39 -2.18
C LYS A 115 -5.44 2.27 -1.69
N LEU A 116 -4.44 2.33 -2.56
CA LEU A 116 -3.03 2.13 -2.20
C LEU A 116 -2.56 3.06 -1.07
N PHE A 117 -3.10 4.28 -1.03
CA PHE A 117 -2.71 5.30 -0.05
C PHE A 117 -3.63 5.38 1.18
N THR A 118 -4.62 4.49 1.28
CA THR A 118 -5.61 4.50 2.37
C THR A 118 -5.88 3.12 2.98
N VAL A 119 -5.43 2.03 2.35
CA VAL A 119 -5.76 0.65 2.73
C VAL A 119 -5.33 0.26 4.15
N TYR A 120 -4.33 0.95 4.71
CA TYR A 120 -3.77 0.64 6.03
C TYR A 120 -4.69 1.00 7.21
N ASP A 121 -5.66 1.90 7.04
CA ASP A 121 -6.49 2.38 8.15
C ASP A 121 -7.53 1.34 8.60
N GLU A 122 -8.14 0.65 7.64
CA GLU A 122 -9.33 -0.18 7.92
C GLU A 122 -8.96 -1.65 8.14
N ASN A 123 -8.09 -2.21 7.29
CA ASN A 123 -7.90 -3.66 7.24
C ASN A 123 -6.57 -4.15 7.84
N TYR A 124 -5.71 -3.25 8.31
CA TYR A 124 -4.37 -3.59 8.77
C TYR A 124 -4.04 -3.06 10.18
N LYS A 125 -3.25 -3.82 10.93
CA LYS A 125 -2.47 -3.33 12.07
C LYS A 125 -1.12 -2.87 11.56
N ASN A 126 -0.56 -1.82 12.15
CA ASN A 126 0.75 -1.30 11.78
C ASN A 126 1.78 -1.52 12.90
N ALA A 127 3.06 -1.63 12.54
CA ALA A 127 4.17 -1.65 13.48
C ALA A 127 5.35 -0.85 12.90
N TYR A 128 5.89 0.09 13.67
CA TYR A 128 7.07 0.83 13.26
C TYR A 128 8.32 -0.05 13.33
N VAL A 129 9.09 -0.13 12.25
CA VAL A 129 10.33 -0.91 12.20
C VAL A 129 11.53 0.00 12.46
N GLU A 130 11.83 0.90 11.54
CA GLU A 130 12.99 1.80 11.64
C GLU A 130 12.89 3.01 10.72
N ALA A 131 13.79 3.98 10.91
CA ALA A 131 14.07 4.99 9.89
C ALA A 131 15.39 4.63 9.19
N LYS A 132 15.38 4.60 7.87
CA LYS A 132 16.53 4.22 7.06
C LYS A 132 16.79 5.25 5.97
N SER A 133 18.06 5.47 5.62
CA SER A 133 18.40 6.26 4.44
C SER A 133 18.35 5.37 3.19
N VAL A 134 17.54 5.76 2.21
CA VAL A 134 17.45 5.11 0.90
C VAL A 134 17.73 6.18 -0.14
N ASN A 135 18.78 6.00 -0.95
CA ASN A 135 19.20 6.98 -1.98
C ASN A 135 19.42 8.41 -1.45
N GLY A 136 19.84 8.55 -0.18
CA GLY A 136 20.08 9.86 0.45
C GLY A 136 18.85 10.50 1.09
N GLU A 137 17.67 9.91 0.94
CA GLU A 137 16.43 10.35 1.57
C GLU A 137 16.14 9.53 2.82
N ARG A 138 15.57 10.16 3.85
CA ARG A 138 15.16 9.48 5.07
C ARG A 138 13.77 8.86 4.86
N MET A 139 13.71 7.54 4.93
CA MET A 139 12.49 6.75 4.77
C MET A 139 12.10 6.12 6.10
N HIS A 140 10.81 5.99 6.35
CA HIS A 140 10.26 5.24 7.47
C HIS A 140 9.80 3.86 6.99
N ILE A 141 10.21 2.82 7.69
CA ILE A 141 9.82 1.44 7.41
C ILE A 141 8.74 1.06 8.42
N ILE A 142 7.57 0.68 7.90
CA ILE A 142 6.39 0.31 8.67
C ILE A 142 5.87 -1.01 8.11
N ASP A 143 5.68 -1.99 8.99
CA ASP A 143 5.06 -3.26 8.64
C ASP A 143 3.53 -3.15 8.79
N LEU A 144 2.80 -3.69 7.82
CA LEU A 144 1.35 -3.78 7.83
C LEU A 144 0.92 -5.25 7.90
N PHE A 145 0.09 -5.57 8.89
CA PHE A 145 -0.43 -6.90 9.14
C PHE A 145 -1.95 -6.93 8.94
N PRO A 146 -2.49 -7.77 8.04
CA PRO A 146 -3.93 -7.92 7.90
C PRO A 146 -4.58 -8.24 9.24
N LYS A 147 -5.70 -7.56 9.56
CA LYS A 147 -6.50 -7.87 10.75
C LYS A 147 -7.19 -9.21 10.62
N GLU A 148 -7.56 -9.58 9.40
CA GLU A 148 -8.18 -10.84 9.05
C GLU A 148 -7.22 -11.67 8.19
N SER A 149 -7.21 -12.99 8.41
CA SER A 149 -6.49 -13.91 7.54
C SER A 149 -7.29 -14.10 6.27
N GLY A 150 -6.64 -14.00 5.11
CA GLY A 150 -7.28 -14.31 3.83
C GLY A 150 -7.83 -15.74 3.80
N PRO A 151 -8.83 -16.02 2.95
CA PRO A 151 -9.35 -17.37 2.80
C PRO A 151 -8.21 -18.33 2.44
N ILE A 152 -8.12 -19.43 3.19
CA ILE A 152 -7.23 -20.57 2.92
C ILE A 152 -7.80 -21.37 1.75
#